data_AF-A0A1B8E0Q9-F1
#
_entry.id   AF-A0A1B8E0Q9-F1
#
_cell.length_a   1.000
_cell.length_b   1.000
_cell.length_c   1.000
_cell.angle_alpha   90.00
_cell.angle_beta   90.00
_cell.angle_gamma   90.00
#
_symmetry.space_group_name_H-M   'P 1'
#
loop_
_entity.id
_entity.type
_entity.pdbx_description
1 polymer ?
#
loop_
_entity_poly.entity_id
_entity_poly.type
_entity_poly.pdbx_seq_one_letter_code
_entity_poly.pdbx_strand_id
1 'polypeptide(L)'
;MDMDMFNELENLAVAAVYEEPDENEGVQDTDKGAIKMWQDRFGYTFEEAAAIIRITQTTTKPSTPTRKAILSPAQARAAHLVKLDGPISTPQKVQIAANLPTIPESHHGSSDDGNSVFCKVDGRAKIAIENWLSMQNGPLFRLLFIPVGMAYKELSSQSYYPTLGKETTLPQFRPQDSHLLSASPSFGRTQTQFPVWYFFYGTLASVPKLCTLLSGDDIPILYEASVIGGKMETWGNGKYKALVNGPEESCIKGSAYRVMSEEHEDALRKYETDAYEVVRCLIKIDGTTIQGCTFRFLGETD
;
A
#
# COMPACT_ATOMS: atom_id res chain seq x y z
N MET A 1 5.51 34.34 5.67
CA MET A 1 6.93 33.96 5.83
C MET A 1 6.90 32.55 6.33
N ASP A 2 6.66 31.62 5.41
CA ASP A 2 6.67 30.19 5.71
C ASP A 2 8.10 29.69 5.55
N MET A 3 8.68 29.25 6.65
CA MET A 3 9.94 28.50 6.66
C MET A 3 9.61 27.08 6.18
N ASP A 4 10.21 26.74 5.06
CA ASP A 4 9.98 25.51 4.32
C ASP A 4 10.64 24.32 5.05
N MET A 5 9.81 23.43 5.56
CA MET A 5 10.19 22.22 6.32
C MET A 5 11.05 21.24 5.49
N PHE A 6 11.00 21.38 4.16
CA PHE A 6 11.86 20.64 3.23
C PHE A 6 13.31 21.14 3.25
N ASN A 7 13.52 22.43 3.55
CA ASN A 7 14.85 23.04 3.61
C ASN A 7 15.62 22.60 4.87
N GLU A 8 14.93 22.30 5.98
CA GLU A 8 15.58 21.73 7.18
C GLU A 8 16.01 20.26 6.97
N LEU A 9 15.21 19.48 6.25
CA LEU A 9 15.50 18.07 6.00
C LEU A 9 16.64 17.88 4.98
N GLU A 10 16.74 18.80 4.01
CA GLU A 10 17.81 18.84 3.03
C GLU A 10 19.14 19.30 3.65
N ASN A 11 19.11 20.30 4.56
CA ASN A 11 20.30 20.72 5.30
C ASN A 11 20.82 19.64 6.28
N LEU A 12 19.94 18.81 6.84
CA LEU A 12 20.33 17.70 7.71
C LEU A 12 20.96 16.52 6.93
N ALA A 13 20.57 16.34 5.67
CA ALA A 13 21.13 15.32 4.78
C ALA A 13 22.48 15.75 4.18
N VAL A 14 22.65 17.05 3.89
CA VAL A 14 23.93 17.61 3.40
C VAL A 14 25.01 17.57 4.51
N ALA A 15 24.63 17.80 5.77
CA ALA A 15 25.56 17.69 6.91
C ALA A 15 26.04 16.25 7.18
N ALA A 16 25.36 15.23 6.64
CA ALA A 16 25.70 13.82 6.86
C ALA A 16 26.62 13.23 5.77
N VAL A 17 26.88 13.95 4.67
CA VAL A 17 27.55 13.40 3.48
C VAL A 17 28.86 14.13 3.11
N TYR A 18 29.17 15.28 3.71
CA TYR A 18 30.47 15.94 3.53
C TYR A 18 31.06 16.44 4.86
N GLU A 19 31.80 15.55 5.52
CA GLU A 19 33.06 15.96 6.16
C GLU A 19 34.16 15.10 5.56
N GLU A 20 34.63 15.48 4.37
CA GLU A 20 36.01 15.15 4.01
C GLU A 20 36.93 16.11 4.77
N PRO A 21 38.03 15.60 5.37
CA PRO A 21 38.87 16.37 6.27
C PRO A 21 39.82 17.28 5.47
N ASP A 22 39.71 18.58 5.69
CA ASP A 22 40.82 19.48 5.39
C ASP A 22 41.97 19.21 6.38
N GLU A 23 43.16 19.04 5.83
CA GLU A 23 44.40 18.75 6.52
C GLU A 23 44.83 19.91 7.43
N ASN A 24 44.57 19.82 8.75
CA ASN A 24 45.59 20.11 9.76
C ASN A 24 45.14 19.82 11.21
N GLU A 25 46.10 19.22 11.93
CA GLU A 25 46.24 19.15 13.40
C GLU A 25 45.25 18.31 14.24
N GLY A 26 45.77 17.19 14.78
CA GLY A 26 45.33 16.65 16.06
C GLY A 26 44.85 15.20 16.07
N VAL A 27 45.76 14.24 15.92
CA VAL A 27 45.50 12.80 16.11
C VAL A 27 45.05 12.53 17.55
N GLN A 28 43.75 12.27 17.77
CA GLN A 28 43.24 11.54 18.94
C GLN A 28 42.05 10.63 18.60
N ASP A 29 42.37 9.35 18.37
CA ASP A 29 41.69 8.12 18.84
C ASP A 29 40.13 8.09 18.90
N THR A 30 39.42 8.66 17.92
CA THR A 30 37.96 8.55 17.80
C THR A 30 37.49 7.16 17.36
N ASP A 31 38.33 6.46 16.57
CA ASP A 31 37.96 5.20 15.93
C ASP A 31 37.90 4.03 16.94
N LYS A 32 38.79 4.01 17.94
CA LYS A 32 38.75 2.97 18.99
C LYS A 32 37.55 3.08 19.92
N GLY A 33 37.07 4.31 20.18
CA GLY A 33 35.91 4.55 21.02
C GLY A 33 34.62 4.03 20.38
N ALA A 34 34.45 4.27 19.08
CA ALA A 34 33.33 3.74 18.32
C ALA A 34 33.38 2.20 18.27
N ILE A 35 34.53 1.62 17.92
CA ILE A 35 34.71 0.16 17.80
C ILE A 35 34.39 -0.56 19.11
N LYS A 36 34.82 -0.01 20.26
CA LYS A 36 34.54 -0.60 21.58
C LYS A 36 33.05 -0.56 21.95
N MET A 37 32.35 0.50 21.54
CA MET A 37 30.92 0.68 21.81
C MET A 37 30.05 -0.36 21.09
N TRP A 38 30.44 -0.74 19.86
CA TRP A 38 29.75 -1.79 19.10
C TRP A 38 30.05 -3.20 19.67
N GLN A 39 31.27 -3.43 20.15
CA GLN A 39 31.69 -4.70 20.75
C GLN A 39 30.95 -5.01 22.06
N ASP A 40 30.80 -4.02 22.95
CA ASP A 40 30.07 -4.18 24.22
C ASP A 40 28.55 -4.34 24.01
N ARG A 41 27.99 -3.75 22.95
CA ARG A 41 26.55 -3.73 22.71
C ARG A 41 26.02 -4.99 22.02
N PHE A 42 26.85 -5.64 21.20
CA PHE A 42 26.40 -6.77 20.38
C PHE A 42 27.20 -8.07 20.61
N GLY A 43 28.31 -8.03 21.34
CA GLY A 43 29.00 -9.22 21.83
C GLY A 43 29.81 -10.00 20.78
N TYR A 44 30.01 -9.45 19.59
CA TYR A 44 30.88 -10.00 18.55
C TYR A 44 31.94 -8.98 18.13
N THR A 45 33.15 -9.49 17.84
CA THR A 45 34.29 -8.70 17.37
C THR A 45 34.14 -8.31 15.90
N PHE A 46 34.89 -7.29 15.46
CA PHE A 46 34.87 -6.84 14.05
C PHE A 46 35.22 -7.98 13.07
N GLU A 47 36.16 -8.84 13.44
CA GLU A 47 36.56 -10.00 12.63
C GLU A 47 35.45 -11.05 12.55
N GLU A 48 34.70 -11.26 13.63
CA GLU A 48 33.52 -12.15 13.65
C GLU A 48 32.37 -11.56 12.82
N ALA A 49 32.12 -10.26 12.88
CA ALA A 49 31.14 -9.59 12.04
C ALA A 49 31.51 -9.68 10.55
N ALA A 50 32.77 -9.45 10.21
CA ALA A 50 33.28 -9.62 8.85
C ALA A 50 33.21 -11.08 8.37
N ALA A 51 33.44 -12.04 9.26
CA ALA A 51 33.25 -13.46 8.98
C ALA A 51 31.78 -13.81 8.74
N ILE A 52 30.84 -13.29 9.55
CA ILE A 52 29.39 -13.48 9.35
C ILE A 52 28.94 -12.91 8.00
N ILE A 53 29.44 -11.74 7.59
CA ILE A 53 29.15 -11.11 6.29
C ILE A 53 29.72 -11.95 5.14
N ARG A 54 30.97 -12.44 5.26
CA ARG A 54 31.56 -13.34 4.25
C ARG A 54 30.83 -14.70 4.21
N ILE A 55 30.37 -15.22 5.33
CA ILE A 55 29.58 -16.45 5.39
C ILE A 55 28.21 -16.22 4.75
N THR A 56 27.57 -15.07 4.92
CA THR A 56 26.30 -14.76 4.21
C THR A 56 26.49 -14.57 2.71
N GLN A 57 27.65 -14.09 2.25
CA GLN A 57 27.98 -13.99 0.81
C GLN A 57 28.35 -15.34 0.18
N THR A 58 29.03 -16.21 0.92
CA THR A 58 29.47 -17.54 0.44
C THR A 58 28.42 -18.64 0.65
N THR A 59 27.49 -18.47 1.58
CA THR A 59 26.32 -19.34 1.74
C THR A 59 25.22 -18.95 0.77
N THR A 60 25.57 -18.93 -0.52
CA THR A 60 24.61 -19.23 -1.57
C THR A 60 24.16 -20.67 -1.31
N LYS A 61 23.00 -20.84 -0.66
CA LYS A 61 22.39 -22.17 -0.52
C LYS A 61 22.25 -22.79 -1.91
N PRO A 62 22.63 -24.06 -2.08
CA PRO A 62 22.47 -24.75 -3.34
C PRO A 62 21.00 -24.78 -3.74
N SER A 63 20.78 -24.55 -5.03
CA SER A 63 19.52 -24.65 -5.76
C SER A 63 18.55 -25.68 -5.17
N THR A 64 17.53 -25.16 -4.49
CA THR A 64 16.31 -25.90 -4.18
C THR A 64 15.27 -25.40 -5.19
N PRO A 65 14.52 -26.27 -5.88
CA PRO A 65 13.60 -25.85 -6.94
C PRO A 65 12.65 -24.79 -6.40
N THR A 66 12.54 -23.70 -7.14
CA THR A 66 11.78 -22.48 -6.90
C THR A 66 10.47 -22.78 -6.17
N ARG A 67 10.50 -22.70 -4.83
CA ARG A 67 9.28 -22.62 -4.04
C ARG A 67 8.79 -21.20 -4.29
N LYS A 68 7.89 -21.03 -5.28
CA LYS A 68 7.22 -19.76 -5.57
C LYS A 68 6.91 -19.10 -4.23
N ALA A 69 7.51 -17.94 -3.95
CA ALA A 69 7.14 -17.18 -2.77
C ALA A 69 5.63 -16.94 -2.90
N ILE A 70 4.85 -17.57 -2.01
CA ILE A 70 3.41 -17.36 -1.99
C ILE A 70 3.25 -15.93 -1.51
N LEU A 71 2.99 -15.02 -2.44
CA LEU A 71 2.68 -13.64 -2.09
C LEU A 71 1.50 -13.64 -1.13
N SER A 72 1.59 -12.85 -0.05
CA SER A 72 0.40 -12.56 0.73
C SER A 72 -0.64 -11.88 -0.17
N PRO A 73 -1.95 -11.97 0.13
CA PRO A 73 -2.97 -11.30 -0.67
C PRO A 73 -2.71 -9.78 -0.81
N ALA A 74 -2.17 -9.14 0.24
CA ALA A 74 -1.77 -7.73 0.18
C ALA A 74 -0.62 -7.50 -0.80
N GLN A 75 0.45 -8.30 -0.71
CA GLN A 75 1.60 -8.20 -1.63
C GLN A 75 1.21 -8.46 -3.08
N ALA A 76 0.32 -9.43 -3.33
CA ALA A 76 -0.17 -9.75 -4.67
C ALA A 76 -0.95 -8.58 -5.31
N ARG A 77 -1.55 -7.73 -4.49
CA ARG A 77 -2.45 -6.65 -4.92
C ARG A 77 -1.82 -5.25 -4.84
N ALA A 78 -0.66 -5.13 -4.21
CA ALA A 78 0.09 -3.88 -4.11
C ALA A 78 0.36 -3.30 -5.51
N ALA A 79 -0.03 -2.05 -5.71
CA ALA A 79 0.17 -1.35 -6.97
C ALA A 79 1.60 -0.83 -7.07
N HIS A 80 2.20 -0.97 -8.24
CA HIS A 80 3.55 -0.50 -8.54
C HIS A 80 3.55 0.23 -9.88
N LEU A 81 4.35 1.29 -9.98
CA LEU A 81 4.73 1.89 -11.26
C LEU A 81 6.04 1.27 -11.72
N VAL A 82 6.01 0.68 -12.92
CA VAL A 82 7.19 0.10 -13.56
C VAL A 82 7.69 1.06 -14.63
N LYS A 83 8.95 1.50 -14.53
CA LYS A 83 9.57 2.33 -15.58
C LYS A 83 9.74 1.50 -16.84
N LEU A 84 9.21 1.97 -17.96
CA LEU A 84 9.37 1.33 -19.27
C LEU A 84 10.75 1.64 -19.81
N ASP A 85 11.61 0.64 -19.78
CA ASP A 85 12.98 0.75 -20.26
C ASP A 85 13.50 -0.63 -20.72
N GLY A 86 14.53 -0.63 -21.56
CA GLY A 86 15.24 -1.82 -22.02
C GLY A 86 14.31 -2.92 -22.56
N PRO A 87 14.38 -4.16 -22.02
CA PRO A 87 13.58 -5.29 -22.47
C PRO A 87 12.07 -5.12 -22.36
N ILE A 88 11.57 -4.15 -21.57
CA ILE A 88 10.13 -3.85 -21.43
C ILE A 88 9.81 -2.38 -21.73
N SER A 89 10.43 -1.84 -22.77
CA SER A 89 10.28 -0.45 -23.23
C SER A 89 8.86 -0.02 -23.67
N THR A 90 7.87 -0.91 -23.68
CA THR A 90 6.52 -0.61 -24.20
C THR A 90 5.44 -1.30 -23.35
N PRO A 91 4.24 -0.70 -23.20
CA PRO A 91 3.13 -1.32 -22.46
C PRO A 91 2.75 -2.72 -22.96
N GLN A 92 2.87 -2.99 -24.27
CA GLN A 92 2.61 -4.29 -24.86
C GLN A 92 3.59 -5.37 -24.37
N LYS A 93 4.86 -5.00 -24.16
CA LYS A 93 5.85 -5.92 -23.59
C LYS A 93 5.55 -6.20 -22.11
N VAL A 94 5.06 -5.21 -21.37
CA VAL A 94 4.58 -5.41 -20.00
C VAL A 94 3.40 -6.37 -19.99
N GLN A 95 2.44 -6.22 -20.91
CA GLN A 95 1.32 -7.14 -21.06
C GLN A 95 1.79 -8.58 -21.28
N ILE A 96 2.73 -8.79 -22.20
CA ILE A 96 3.27 -10.13 -22.51
C ILE A 96 4.03 -10.70 -21.31
N ALA A 97 4.93 -9.93 -20.72
CA ALA A 97 5.77 -10.36 -19.60
C ALA A 97 4.95 -10.69 -18.34
N ALA A 98 3.88 -9.93 -18.08
CA ALA A 98 2.98 -10.14 -16.96
C ALA A 98 1.77 -11.05 -17.27
N ASN A 99 1.60 -11.48 -18.53
CA ASN A 99 0.42 -12.21 -19.01
C ASN A 99 -0.91 -11.51 -18.67
N LEU A 100 -0.99 -10.20 -18.94
CA LEU A 100 -2.17 -9.39 -18.65
C LEU A 100 -3.24 -9.52 -19.75
N PRO A 101 -4.53 -9.49 -19.39
CA PRO A 101 -5.63 -9.62 -20.36
C PRO A 101 -5.72 -8.40 -21.30
N THR A 102 -5.28 -7.24 -20.85
CA THR A 102 -5.31 -5.97 -21.59
C THR A 102 -3.97 -5.25 -21.46
N ILE A 103 -3.72 -4.31 -22.38
CA ILE A 103 -2.54 -3.45 -22.32
C ILE A 103 -2.66 -2.55 -21.07
N PRO A 104 -1.64 -2.51 -20.19
CA PRO A 104 -1.67 -1.67 -19.00
C PRO A 104 -1.59 -0.19 -19.35
N GLU A 105 -2.24 0.65 -18.54
CA GLU A 105 -2.18 2.10 -18.68
C GLU A 105 -0.75 2.63 -18.51
N SER A 106 -0.39 3.61 -19.33
CA SER A 106 0.92 4.26 -19.30
C SER A 106 0.81 5.71 -18.86
N HIS A 107 1.68 6.12 -17.94
CA HIS A 107 1.80 7.49 -17.45
C HIS A 107 3.14 8.07 -17.89
N HIS A 108 3.14 9.31 -18.38
CA HIS A 108 4.35 10.04 -18.74
C HIS A 108 4.80 10.88 -17.54
N GLY A 109 6.06 10.70 -17.13
CA GLY A 109 6.75 11.56 -16.19
C GLY A 109 7.77 12.41 -16.94
N SER A 110 7.77 13.71 -16.69
CA SER A 110 8.82 14.63 -17.14
C SER A 110 9.59 15.08 -15.91
N SER A 111 10.92 14.93 -15.94
CA SER A 111 11.84 15.44 -14.92
C SER A 111 12.95 16.24 -15.62
N ASP A 112 13.80 16.90 -14.85
CA ASP A 112 14.99 17.61 -15.36
C ASP A 112 15.96 16.64 -16.07
N ASP A 113 15.94 15.37 -15.70
CA ASP A 113 16.69 14.27 -16.33
C ASP A 113 16.03 13.68 -17.59
N GLY A 114 14.90 14.25 -18.03
CA GLY A 114 14.19 13.87 -19.25
C GLY A 114 12.87 13.14 -19.04
N ASN A 115 12.30 12.64 -20.15
CA ASN A 115 10.99 12.00 -20.18
C ASN A 115 11.10 10.50 -19.88
N SER A 116 10.31 10.01 -18.93
CA SER A 116 10.17 8.60 -18.60
C SER A 116 8.72 8.16 -18.74
N VAL A 117 8.50 6.93 -19.20
CA VAL A 117 7.17 6.34 -19.28
C VAL A 117 7.06 5.26 -18.22
N PHE A 118 5.92 5.20 -17.52
CA PHE A 118 5.65 4.23 -16.47
C PHE A 118 4.36 3.47 -16.77
N CYS A 119 4.31 2.19 -16.44
CA CYS A 119 3.06 1.42 -16.44
C CYS A 119 2.63 1.07 -15.01
N LYS A 120 1.33 1.06 -14.75
CA LYS A 120 0.78 0.58 -13.49
C LYS A 120 0.60 -0.93 -13.54
N VAL A 121 1.14 -1.64 -12.55
CA VAL A 121 1.07 -3.11 -12.43
C VAL A 121 0.76 -3.53 -10.99
N ASP A 122 0.11 -4.68 -10.79
CA ASP A 122 -0.07 -5.27 -9.45
C ASP A 122 1.15 -6.12 -9.04
N GLY A 123 1.19 -6.58 -7.80
CA GLY A 123 2.30 -7.38 -7.29
C GLY A 123 2.48 -8.72 -7.98
N ARG A 124 1.39 -9.33 -8.49
CA ARG A 124 1.46 -10.55 -9.31
C ARG A 124 2.16 -10.28 -10.63
N ALA A 125 1.77 -9.20 -11.31
CA ALA A 125 2.38 -8.76 -12.56
C ALA A 125 3.85 -8.39 -12.36
N LYS A 126 4.20 -7.71 -11.25
CA LYS A 126 5.60 -7.45 -10.87
C LYS A 126 6.44 -8.73 -10.84
N ILE A 127 6.01 -9.74 -10.08
CA ILE A 127 6.73 -11.03 -9.99
C ILE A 127 6.79 -11.74 -11.35
N ALA A 128 5.72 -11.69 -12.14
CA ALA A 128 5.69 -12.26 -13.47
C ALA A 128 6.71 -11.59 -14.41
N ILE A 129 6.81 -10.26 -14.38
CA ILE A 129 7.80 -9.48 -15.14
C ILE A 129 9.23 -9.82 -14.70
N GLU A 130 9.49 -9.87 -13.39
CA GLU A 130 10.82 -10.23 -12.85
C GLU A 130 11.23 -11.64 -13.27
N ASN A 131 10.31 -12.61 -13.21
CA ASN A 131 10.54 -13.96 -13.70
C ASN A 131 10.79 -14.00 -15.21
N TRP A 132 9.99 -13.26 -15.99
CA TRP A 132 10.14 -13.19 -17.44
C TRP A 132 11.51 -12.62 -17.84
N LEU A 133 11.99 -11.57 -17.15
CA LEU A 133 13.32 -10.99 -17.36
C LEU A 133 14.44 -11.96 -16.99
N SER A 134 14.27 -12.71 -15.91
CA SER A 134 15.24 -13.72 -15.46
C SER A 134 15.40 -14.87 -16.48
N MET A 135 14.39 -15.08 -17.33
CA MET A 135 14.43 -16.06 -18.41
C MET A 135 15.05 -15.52 -19.71
N GLN A 136 15.31 -14.21 -19.82
CA GLN A 136 15.94 -13.64 -21.00
C GLN A 136 17.45 -13.88 -20.96
N ASN A 137 18.00 -14.47 -22.02
CA ASN A 137 19.44 -14.64 -22.20
C ASN A 137 20.08 -13.28 -22.53
N GLY A 138 20.40 -12.49 -21.51
CA GLY A 138 21.00 -11.16 -21.64
C GLY A 138 21.63 -10.66 -20.34
N PRO A 139 22.27 -9.48 -20.35
CA PRO A 139 22.77 -8.86 -19.12
C PRO A 139 21.63 -8.65 -18.11
N LEU A 140 21.94 -8.83 -16.83
CA LEU A 140 21.00 -8.62 -15.72
C LEU A 140 20.41 -7.20 -15.80
N PHE A 141 19.18 -7.10 -16.30
CA PHE A 141 18.46 -5.85 -16.38
C PHE A 141 17.65 -5.67 -15.09
N ARG A 142 18.09 -4.77 -14.22
CA ARG A 142 17.36 -4.46 -12.98
C ARG A 142 16.31 -3.41 -13.26
N LEU A 143 15.07 -3.78 -12.99
CA LEU A 143 13.94 -2.91 -13.22
C LEU A 143 13.54 -2.10 -11.99
N LEU A 144 13.13 -0.86 -12.24
CA LEU A 144 12.65 0.04 -11.20
C LEU A 144 11.14 -0.13 -11.04
N PHE A 145 10.74 -0.60 -9.86
CA PHE A 145 9.36 -0.63 -9.40
C PHE A 145 9.18 0.38 -8.27
N ILE A 146 8.28 1.34 -8.48
CA ILE A 146 7.95 2.37 -7.49
C ILE A 146 6.61 1.96 -6.85
N PRO A 147 6.55 1.70 -5.53
CA PRO A 147 5.29 1.35 -4.87
C PRO A 147 4.31 2.53 -4.94
N VAL A 148 3.07 2.25 -5.29
CA VAL A 148 1.96 3.19 -5.21
C VAL A 148 1.24 2.90 -3.90
N GLY A 149 1.61 3.63 -2.84
CA GLY A 149 1.00 3.51 -1.52
C GLY A 149 -0.45 4.00 -1.54
N MET A 150 -1.37 3.13 -1.94
CA MET A 150 -2.80 3.43 -2.07
C MET A 150 -3.62 2.25 -1.58
N ALA A 151 -4.67 2.54 -0.80
CA ALA A 151 -5.58 1.53 -0.30
C ALA A 151 -6.23 0.75 -1.44
N TYR A 152 -6.19 -0.58 -1.35
CA TYR A 152 -6.64 -1.44 -2.44
C TYR A 152 -8.17 -1.53 -2.51
N LYS A 153 -8.77 -1.46 -3.70
CA LYS A 153 -10.23 -1.58 -3.91
C LYS A 153 -10.53 -2.61 -5.00
N GLU A 154 -11.04 -3.78 -4.61
CA GLU A 154 -11.47 -4.85 -5.53
C GLU A 154 -12.80 -5.44 -5.03
N LEU A 155 -13.87 -4.73 -5.34
CA LEU A 155 -15.21 -5.12 -4.93
C LEU A 155 -15.80 -6.10 -5.95
N SER A 156 -16.02 -7.36 -5.55
CA SER A 156 -16.53 -8.40 -6.45
C SER A 156 -17.95 -8.10 -6.91
N SER A 157 -18.20 -8.06 -8.22
CA SER A 157 -19.54 -7.87 -8.77
C SER A 157 -20.45 -9.10 -8.62
N GLN A 158 -19.89 -10.24 -8.22
CA GLN A 158 -20.57 -11.54 -8.15
C GLN A 158 -20.69 -12.09 -6.72
N SER A 159 -20.09 -11.42 -5.72
CA SER A 159 -20.15 -11.86 -4.32
C SER A 159 -20.13 -10.69 -3.34
N TYR A 160 -20.28 -10.99 -2.06
CA TYR A 160 -20.09 -10.01 -0.98
C TYR A 160 -18.62 -9.68 -0.71
N TYR A 161 -17.65 -10.25 -1.44
CA TYR A 161 -16.23 -9.98 -1.20
C TYR A 161 -15.81 -8.57 -1.67
N PRO A 162 -14.99 -7.84 -0.89
CA PRO A 162 -14.81 -7.93 0.56
C PRO A 162 -15.91 -7.12 1.28
N THR A 163 -16.43 -7.67 2.40
CA THR A 163 -17.38 -6.97 3.28
C THR A 163 -16.86 -6.99 4.72
N LEU A 164 -16.94 -5.86 5.41
CA LEU A 164 -16.55 -5.72 6.81
C LEU A 164 -17.36 -6.70 7.68
N GLY A 165 -16.68 -7.44 8.56
CA GLY A 165 -17.31 -8.38 9.50
C GLY A 165 -17.82 -9.67 8.88
N LYS A 166 -17.66 -9.87 7.56
CA LYS A 166 -18.06 -11.11 6.88
C LYS A 166 -16.85 -11.84 6.33
N GLU A 167 -16.69 -13.09 6.77
CA GLU A 167 -15.70 -14.00 6.19
C GLU A 167 -16.22 -14.56 4.86
N THR A 168 -16.13 -13.73 3.83
CA THR A 168 -16.66 -14.01 2.49
C THR A 168 -15.96 -15.15 1.75
N THR A 169 -14.89 -15.71 2.33
CA THR A 169 -14.25 -16.95 1.84
C THR A 169 -15.01 -18.22 2.24
N LEU A 170 -15.94 -18.15 3.20
CA LEU A 170 -16.73 -19.32 3.62
C LEU A 170 -17.70 -19.77 2.52
N PRO A 171 -17.96 -21.09 2.40
CA PRO A 171 -18.81 -21.64 1.34
C PRO A 171 -20.20 -21.01 1.25
N GLN A 172 -20.81 -20.63 2.37
CA GLN A 172 -22.14 -19.99 2.39
C GLN A 172 -22.19 -18.61 1.72
N PHE A 173 -21.05 -17.93 1.57
CA PHE A 173 -20.95 -16.60 0.96
C PHE A 173 -20.37 -16.63 -0.47
N ARG A 174 -20.13 -17.84 -1.01
CA ARG A 174 -19.77 -18.04 -2.41
C ARG A 174 -20.94 -17.60 -3.31
N PRO A 175 -20.67 -17.00 -4.49
CA PRO A 175 -21.69 -16.75 -5.48
C PRO A 175 -22.54 -18.00 -5.68
N GLN A 176 -23.83 -17.92 -5.39
CA GLN A 176 -24.78 -18.96 -5.77
C GLN A 176 -24.92 -18.91 -7.30
N ASP A 177 -25.08 -20.06 -7.95
CA ASP A 177 -25.25 -20.13 -9.39
C ASP A 177 -26.37 -19.19 -9.83
N SER A 178 -26.07 -18.28 -10.77
CA SER A 178 -27.04 -17.27 -11.23
C SER A 178 -28.32 -17.88 -11.81
N HIS A 179 -28.30 -19.17 -12.17
CA HIS A 179 -29.44 -19.95 -12.63
C HIS A 179 -30.40 -20.40 -11.51
N LEU A 180 -29.96 -20.37 -10.25
CA LEU A 180 -30.77 -20.74 -9.07
C LEU A 180 -31.46 -19.54 -8.42
N LEU A 181 -31.24 -18.33 -8.94
CA LEU A 181 -31.74 -17.08 -8.41
C LEU A 181 -32.77 -16.49 -9.36
N SER A 182 -33.96 -16.18 -8.84
CA SER A 182 -35.06 -15.57 -9.63
C SER A 182 -34.75 -14.15 -10.11
N ALA A 183 -33.75 -13.51 -9.53
CA ALA A 183 -33.20 -12.23 -9.97
C ALA A 183 -31.68 -12.22 -9.74
N SER A 184 -30.92 -11.60 -10.66
CA SER A 184 -29.49 -11.38 -10.45
C SER A 184 -29.29 -10.51 -9.20
N PRO A 185 -28.51 -10.95 -8.20
CA PRO A 185 -28.33 -10.15 -6.99
C PRO A 185 -27.56 -8.88 -7.35
N SER A 186 -28.04 -7.75 -6.87
CA SER A 186 -27.32 -6.48 -6.96
C SER A 186 -26.21 -6.46 -5.89
N PHE A 187 -25.17 -7.30 -6.07
CA PHE A 187 -24.00 -7.36 -5.19
C PHE A 187 -23.18 -6.08 -5.29
N GLY A 188 -23.70 -5.02 -4.67
CA GLY A 188 -22.97 -3.78 -4.45
C GLY A 188 -22.51 -3.06 -5.71
N ARG A 189 -23.31 -3.09 -6.78
CA ARG A 189 -23.10 -2.29 -8.01
C ARG A 189 -23.10 -0.79 -7.72
N THR A 190 -23.73 -0.36 -6.64
CA THR A 190 -23.79 1.04 -6.21
C THR A 190 -22.46 1.54 -5.63
N GLN A 191 -21.59 0.66 -5.10
CA GLN A 191 -20.30 1.08 -4.52
C GLN A 191 -19.16 1.20 -5.54
N THR A 192 -19.44 0.86 -6.80
CA THR A 192 -18.57 1.10 -7.95
C THR A 192 -19.07 2.27 -8.81
N GLN A 193 -20.14 2.95 -8.40
CA GLN A 193 -20.73 4.09 -9.09
C GLN A 193 -20.76 5.30 -8.14
N PHE A 194 -20.49 6.48 -8.67
CA PHE A 194 -20.53 7.71 -7.89
C PHE A 194 -21.91 8.38 -8.01
N PRO A 195 -22.44 8.96 -6.92
CA PRO A 195 -21.82 9.09 -5.60
C PRO A 195 -21.88 7.81 -4.74
N VAL A 196 -20.84 7.57 -3.94
CA VAL A 196 -20.73 6.42 -3.03
C VAL A 196 -20.55 6.87 -1.58
N TRP A 197 -21.20 6.17 -0.65
CA TRP A 197 -21.07 6.44 0.78
C TRP A 197 -19.83 5.79 1.37
N TYR A 198 -19.05 6.57 2.11
CA TYR A 198 -17.91 6.11 2.87
C TYR A 198 -18.11 6.36 4.36
N PHE A 199 -17.70 5.39 5.18
CA PHE A 199 -17.61 5.54 6.63
C PHE A 199 -16.17 5.80 7.06
N PHE A 200 -15.98 6.76 7.96
CA PHE A 200 -14.69 7.15 8.52
C PHE A 200 -14.72 7.11 10.05
N TYR A 201 -13.62 6.67 10.65
CA TYR A 201 -13.47 6.46 12.11
C TYR A 201 -12.13 7.02 12.63
N GLY A 202 -11.68 8.17 12.13
CA GLY A 202 -10.37 8.70 12.49
C GLY A 202 -10.14 10.09 11.95
N THR A 203 -8.94 10.32 11.42
CA THR A 203 -8.57 11.64 10.85
C THR A 203 -9.43 12.03 9.66
N LEU A 204 -9.95 11.06 8.90
CA LEU A 204 -10.89 11.31 7.80
C LEU A 204 -12.29 11.75 8.28
N ALA A 205 -12.63 11.54 9.56
CA ALA A 205 -13.86 12.07 10.15
C ALA A 205 -13.74 13.56 10.54
N SER A 206 -12.77 14.27 9.97
CA SER A 206 -12.50 15.70 10.22
C SER A 206 -12.67 16.49 8.92
N VAL A 207 -13.61 17.45 8.92
CA VAL A 207 -13.89 18.31 7.76
C VAL A 207 -12.63 19.03 7.25
N PRO A 208 -11.79 19.66 8.10
CA PRO A 208 -10.54 20.28 7.64
C PRO A 208 -9.62 19.34 6.87
N LYS A 209 -9.46 18.10 7.35
CA LYS A 209 -8.61 17.10 6.69
C LYS A 209 -9.18 16.71 5.33
N LEU A 210 -10.50 16.53 5.23
CA LEU A 210 -11.16 16.25 3.96
C LEU A 210 -11.04 17.42 2.98
N CYS A 211 -11.20 18.67 3.42
CA CYS A 211 -10.97 19.83 2.56
C CYS A 211 -9.56 19.82 1.98
N THR A 212 -8.54 19.59 2.82
CA THR A 212 -7.14 19.52 2.38
C THR A 212 -6.93 18.39 1.37
N LEU A 213 -7.52 17.22 1.60
CA LEU A 213 -7.32 16.05 0.74
C LEU A 213 -8.07 16.13 -0.60
N LEU A 214 -9.29 16.66 -0.58
CA LEU A 214 -10.15 16.67 -1.76
C LEU A 214 -9.91 17.90 -2.64
N SER A 215 -9.27 18.96 -2.12
CA SER A 215 -8.92 20.18 -2.86
C SER A 215 -10.08 20.75 -3.69
N GLY A 216 -11.31 20.55 -3.22
CA GLY A 216 -12.53 21.02 -3.88
C GLY A 216 -13.01 22.36 -3.32
N ASP A 217 -13.75 23.10 -4.14
CA ASP A 217 -14.37 24.37 -3.75
C ASP A 217 -15.51 24.19 -2.73
N ASP A 218 -16.08 22.97 -2.67
CA ASP A 218 -17.21 22.64 -1.79
C ASP A 218 -16.77 22.08 -0.43
N ILE A 219 -17.40 22.57 0.64
CA ILE A 219 -17.16 22.10 2.00
C ILE A 219 -17.75 20.68 2.17
N PRO A 220 -16.93 19.65 2.53
CA PRO A 220 -17.40 18.29 2.76
C PRO A 220 -18.41 18.23 3.92
N ILE A 221 -19.60 17.67 3.65
CA ILE A 221 -20.62 17.45 4.67
C ILE A 221 -20.44 16.05 5.27
N LEU A 222 -20.13 16.00 6.56
CA LEU A 222 -20.04 14.78 7.35
C LEU A 222 -21.34 14.55 8.13
N TYR A 223 -21.87 13.33 8.05
CA TYR A 223 -23.04 12.89 8.81
C TYR A 223 -22.58 12.01 9.98
N GLU A 224 -23.15 12.19 11.17
CA GLU A 224 -22.90 11.24 12.26
C GLU A 224 -23.41 9.86 11.86
N ALA A 225 -22.55 8.85 11.98
CA ALA A 225 -22.85 7.52 11.49
C ALA A 225 -22.25 6.44 12.36
N SER A 226 -22.71 5.21 12.16
CA SER A 226 -22.07 4.03 12.73
C SER A 226 -21.95 2.91 11.71
N VAL A 227 -20.94 2.06 11.84
CA VAL A 227 -20.74 0.89 10.97
C VAL A 227 -20.91 -0.41 11.76
N ILE A 228 -21.55 -1.40 11.15
CA ILE A 228 -21.82 -2.72 11.73
C ILE A 228 -20.77 -3.73 11.25
N GLY A 229 -20.39 -4.69 12.09
CA GLY A 229 -19.45 -5.77 11.75
C GLY A 229 -17.98 -5.35 11.85
N GLY A 230 -17.70 -4.18 12.40
CA GLY A 230 -16.35 -3.66 12.60
C GLY A 230 -15.96 -3.67 14.07
N LYS A 231 -14.69 -3.93 14.37
CA LYS A 231 -14.11 -3.69 15.69
C LYS A 231 -12.94 -2.73 15.58
N MET A 232 -12.76 -1.92 16.62
CA MET A 232 -11.63 -1.01 16.74
C MET A 232 -10.51 -1.69 17.50
N GLU A 233 -9.36 -1.81 16.86
CA GLU A 233 -8.11 -2.26 17.45
C GLU A 233 -7.10 -1.11 17.43
N THR A 234 -5.93 -1.35 18.02
CA THR A 234 -4.78 -0.45 17.92
C THR A 234 -3.60 -1.13 17.26
N TRP A 235 -2.72 -0.33 16.66
CA TRP A 235 -1.46 -0.79 16.08
C TRP A 235 -0.35 0.24 16.32
N GLY A 236 0.90 -0.22 16.22
CA GLY A 236 2.07 0.61 16.44
C GLY A 236 2.24 0.97 17.91
N ASN A 237 2.14 -0.03 18.79
CA ASN A 237 2.23 0.07 20.24
C ASN A 237 1.13 0.97 20.83
N GLY A 238 -0.11 0.80 20.37
CA GLY A 238 -1.28 1.53 20.88
C GLY A 238 -1.47 2.94 20.30
N LYS A 239 -0.59 3.40 19.42
CA LYS A 239 -0.58 4.79 18.94
C LYS A 239 -1.68 5.08 17.92
N TYR A 240 -2.04 4.10 17.09
CA TYR A 240 -2.95 4.31 15.98
C TYR A 240 -4.16 3.40 16.08
N LYS A 241 -5.32 3.93 15.72
CA LYS A 241 -6.58 3.17 15.68
C LYS A 241 -6.73 2.47 14.33
N ALA A 242 -7.14 1.22 14.33
CA ALA A 242 -7.37 0.41 13.15
C ALA A 242 -8.77 -0.23 13.18
N LEU A 243 -9.55 -0.08 12.12
CA LEU A 243 -10.79 -0.84 11.94
C LEU A 243 -10.47 -2.17 11.29
N VAL A 244 -10.86 -3.24 11.97
CA VAL A 244 -10.72 -4.60 11.48
C VAL A 244 -12.07 -5.32 11.57
N ASN A 245 -12.13 -6.57 11.09
CA ASN A 245 -13.36 -7.36 11.16
C ASN A 245 -13.75 -7.63 12.62
N GLY A 246 -14.97 -7.24 12.97
CA GLY A 246 -15.61 -7.53 14.24
C GLY A 246 -16.79 -8.49 14.09
N PRO A 247 -17.40 -8.90 15.20
CA PRO A 247 -18.63 -9.68 15.18
C PRO A 247 -19.80 -8.87 14.60
N GLU A 248 -20.84 -9.54 14.08
CA GLU A 248 -21.94 -8.85 13.40
C GLU A 248 -22.73 -7.90 14.33
N GLU A 249 -22.68 -8.11 15.65
CA GLU A 249 -23.32 -7.21 16.62
C GLU A 249 -22.46 -5.98 16.96
N SER A 250 -21.18 -5.95 16.57
CA SER A 250 -20.31 -4.82 16.90
C SER A 250 -20.65 -3.60 16.04
N CYS A 251 -20.70 -2.45 16.70
CA CYS A 251 -21.08 -1.19 16.10
C CYS A 251 -20.06 -0.12 16.48
N ILE A 252 -19.43 0.50 15.48
CA ILE A 252 -18.43 1.55 15.69
C ILE A 252 -19.01 2.89 15.23
N LYS A 253 -18.89 3.91 16.07
CA LYS A 253 -19.29 5.29 15.74
C LYS A 253 -18.22 5.99 14.92
N GLY A 254 -18.66 6.88 14.04
CA GLY A 254 -17.79 7.67 13.17
C GLY A 254 -18.61 8.65 12.36
N SER A 255 -18.16 8.94 11.15
CA SER A 255 -18.84 9.85 10.24
C SER A 255 -19.01 9.22 8.87
N ALA A 256 -20.13 9.50 8.23
CA ALA A 256 -20.37 9.14 6.84
C ALA A 256 -20.14 10.35 5.94
N TYR A 257 -19.47 10.11 4.82
CA TYR A 257 -19.22 11.09 3.78
C TYR A 257 -19.69 10.53 2.44
N ARG A 258 -20.24 11.40 1.60
CA ARG A 258 -20.65 11.03 0.24
C ARG A 258 -19.57 11.43 -0.75
N VAL A 259 -18.80 10.45 -1.21
CA VAL A 259 -17.74 10.65 -2.20
C VAL A 259 -18.38 10.82 -3.57
N MET A 260 -18.06 11.93 -4.24
CA MET A 260 -18.77 12.38 -5.45
C MET A 260 -18.09 11.95 -6.76
N SER A 261 -16.79 11.64 -6.74
CA SER A 261 -16.03 11.26 -7.95
C SER A 261 -14.91 10.26 -7.64
N GLU A 262 -14.36 9.67 -8.70
CA GLU A 262 -13.24 8.74 -8.60
C GLU A 262 -11.96 9.41 -8.10
N GLU A 263 -11.71 10.67 -8.49
CA GLU A 263 -10.55 11.44 -8.05
C GLU A 263 -10.58 11.68 -6.54
N HIS A 264 -11.76 11.98 -5.98
CA HIS A 264 -11.95 12.11 -4.54
C HIS A 264 -11.69 10.78 -3.83
N GLU A 265 -12.19 9.67 -4.36
CA GLU A 265 -11.94 8.35 -3.82
C GLU A 265 -10.45 8.00 -3.84
N ASP A 266 -9.77 8.27 -4.95
CA ASP A 266 -8.34 8.00 -5.10
C ASP A 266 -7.48 8.85 -4.17
N ALA A 267 -7.85 10.11 -3.91
CA ALA A 267 -7.20 10.95 -2.90
C ALA A 267 -7.31 10.34 -1.49
N LEU A 268 -8.51 9.86 -1.13
CA LEU A 268 -8.75 9.18 0.15
C LEU A 268 -7.94 7.88 0.26
N ARG A 269 -7.92 7.08 -0.82
CA ARG A 269 -7.16 5.83 -0.87
C ARG A 269 -5.65 6.06 -0.77
N LYS A 270 -5.12 7.12 -1.39
CA LYS A 270 -3.71 7.52 -1.25
C LYS A 270 -3.38 7.92 0.18
N TYR A 271 -4.28 8.66 0.84
CA TYR A 271 -4.07 9.08 2.22
C TYR A 271 -3.99 7.89 3.20
N GLU A 272 -4.88 6.90 3.04
CA GLU A 272 -4.89 5.72 3.90
C GLU A 272 -3.72 4.76 3.58
N THR A 273 -3.17 4.79 2.36
CA THR A 273 -2.05 3.96 1.90
C THR A 273 -2.37 2.47 1.74
N ASP A 274 -1.39 1.68 1.30
CA ASP A 274 -1.51 0.23 1.11
C ASP A 274 -1.62 -0.57 2.42
N ALA A 275 -1.50 0.09 3.57
CA ALA A 275 -1.83 -0.46 4.88
C ALA A 275 -3.32 -0.79 5.05
N TYR A 276 -4.19 -0.26 4.17
CA TYR A 276 -5.64 -0.47 4.22
C TYR A 276 -6.19 -1.01 2.89
N GLU A 277 -7.39 -1.57 2.97
CA GLU A 277 -8.21 -1.91 1.81
C GLU A 277 -9.61 -1.32 1.94
N VAL A 278 -10.22 -1.04 0.79
CA VAL A 278 -11.62 -0.63 0.69
C VAL A 278 -12.50 -1.87 0.73
N VAL A 279 -13.38 -1.92 1.71
CA VAL A 279 -14.37 -3.00 1.87
C VAL A 279 -15.79 -2.46 1.89
N ARG A 280 -16.75 -3.27 1.48
CA ARG A 280 -18.18 -2.95 1.64
C ARG A 280 -18.54 -2.95 3.12
N CYS A 281 -19.45 -2.09 3.52
CA CYS A 281 -19.99 -2.08 4.88
C CYS A 281 -21.45 -1.60 4.89
N LEU A 282 -22.09 -1.80 6.04
CA LEU A 282 -23.41 -1.26 6.34
C LEU A 282 -23.23 -0.05 7.27
N ILE A 283 -23.58 1.12 6.76
CA ILE A 283 -23.48 2.39 7.46
C ILE A 283 -24.88 2.75 7.96
N LYS A 284 -25.00 3.13 9.24
CA LYS A 284 -26.22 3.59 9.85
C LYS A 284 -26.14 5.10 10.08
N ILE A 285 -27.04 5.85 9.45
CA ILE A 285 -27.16 7.31 9.57
C ILE A 285 -28.59 7.59 10.04
N ASP A 286 -28.76 8.27 11.17
CA ASP A 286 -30.07 8.65 11.72
C ASP A 286 -31.09 7.50 11.78
N GLY A 287 -30.62 6.29 12.12
CA GLY A 287 -31.45 5.09 12.19
C GLY A 287 -31.65 4.35 10.86
N THR A 288 -31.29 4.96 9.72
CA THR A 288 -31.37 4.34 8.38
C THR A 288 -30.08 3.62 8.04
N THR A 289 -30.18 2.36 7.62
CA THR A 289 -29.03 1.57 7.17
C THR A 289 -28.86 1.69 5.66
N ILE A 290 -27.68 2.11 5.23
CA ILE A 290 -27.28 2.26 3.84
C ILE A 290 -26.04 1.42 3.53
N GLN A 291 -25.90 1.01 2.27
CA GLN A 291 -24.71 0.33 1.79
C GLN A 291 -23.64 1.34 1.43
N GLY A 292 -22.41 1.12 1.91
CA GLY A 292 -21.27 1.97 1.61
C GLY A 292 -19.96 1.21 1.63
N CYS A 293 -18.88 1.96 1.77
CA CYS A 293 -17.51 1.48 1.85
C CYS A 293 -16.81 2.02 3.09
N THR A 294 -15.73 1.38 3.49
CA THR A 294 -14.84 1.84 4.56
C THR A 294 -13.42 1.32 4.32
N PHE A 295 -12.46 1.89 5.03
CA PHE A 295 -11.07 1.45 5.02
C PHE A 295 -10.82 0.46 6.17
N ARG A 296 -10.55 -0.80 5.81
CA ARG A 296 -10.17 -1.87 6.73
C ARG A 296 -8.66 -2.00 6.77
N PHE A 297 -8.08 -2.06 7.95
CA PHE A 297 -6.65 -2.24 8.15
C PHE A 297 -6.23 -3.68 7.79
N LEU A 298 -5.11 -3.81 7.06
CA LEU A 298 -4.55 -5.08 6.60
C LEU A 298 -3.37 -5.58 7.45
N GLY A 299 -2.80 -4.73 8.31
CA GLY A 299 -1.64 -5.06 9.11
C GLY A 299 -1.96 -5.88 10.37
N GLU A 300 -0.90 -6.23 11.09
CA GLU A 300 -1.00 -6.85 12.41
C GLU A 300 -1.39 -5.79 13.44
N THR A 301 -2.40 -6.09 14.24
CA THR A 301 -2.82 -5.29 15.39
C THR A 301 -2.11 -5.76 16.64
N ASP A 302 -1.98 -4.87 17.64
CA ASP A 302 -1.35 -5.18 18.93
C ASP A 302 -2.20 -6.13 19.81
#